data_AF-A0A5E6MDS3-F1
#
_entry.id   AF-A0A5E6MDS3-F1
#
_cell.length_a   1.000
_cell.length_b   1.000
_cell.length_c   1.000
_cell.angle_alpha   90.00
_cell.angle_beta   90.00
_cell.angle_gamma   90.00
#
_symmetry.space_group_name_H-M   'P 1'
#
loop_
_entity.id
_entity.type
_entity.pdbx_description
1 polymer ?
#
loop_
_entity_poly.entity_id
_entity_poly.type
_entity_poly.pdbx_seq_one_letter_code
_entity_poly.pdbx_strand_id
1 'polypeptide(L)'
;MGANTIRDYYAHDSVRRRIAEYCGGIPEEPQAFSCTYLVGYGTAMGQGVSPEPHASVEKKHFAELLNAGADILRSIWDQAAVLGILDIEYVNWDYPAEVFFQPVEVFSRIEPLYRTILRCFGTYGIEPLTILTGQGYHFVFQIPKDSAAFCLLAACGAASPQRLECGNRFGARFERTVSPLEATAYETLGRLFEFLVHRILQEYGEAGSSMGMPPLPAVPTEVAVGRIGPSGRREAISLDLSLYGDPLPRRATRCPFSVYQKHRCLWQKYGERAAKEFPIPVLLPRSPSSCLKELLEIRVDWDRATRMADGSSVAIPDASHSVLGWLHDYESSSLARIHREMGKSRPDGHDNPSDLPPCLLHCLLEPNPHLLKPTNLQALTRALLARDWMPATIADLVCARYREDHGWGDLWQKYEPATRAEFYVRLFSGLVLTGIDQEIDLNCISHQEKGYCWQPFCGFNLANYRIMESNGNRNLDRGLLF
;
A
#
# COMPACT_ATOMS: atom_id res chain seq x y z
N MET A 1 -34.79 -13.94 10.94
CA MET A 1 -34.01 -13.87 12.19
C MET A 1 -32.80 -13.01 11.87
N GLY A 2 -32.57 -11.91 12.59
CA GLY A 2 -31.42 -11.04 12.31
C GLY A 2 -30.10 -11.72 12.66
N ALA A 3 -29.02 -11.36 11.97
CA ALA A 3 -27.70 -11.93 12.24
C ALA A 3 -27.14 -11.43 13.58
N ASN A 4 -26.91 -12.34 14.53
CA ASN A 4 -26.38 -12.00 15.87
C ASN A 4 -24.90 -12.36 16.05
N THR A 5 -24.34 -13.18 15.16
CA THR A 5 -22.91 -13.53 15.11
C THR A 5 -22.34 -13.35 13.69
N ILE A 6 -21.01 -13.23 13.56
CA ILE A 6 -20.35 -13.16 12.24
C ILE A 6 -20.70 -14.40 11.41
N ARG A 7 -20.81 -15.56 12.06
CA ARG A 7 -21.21 -16.82 11.43
C ARG A 7 -22.63 -16.72 10.84
N ASP A 8 -23.58 -16.14 11.58
CA ASP A 8 -24.95 -15.95 11.09
C ASP A 8 -24.98 -15.00 9.88
N TYR A 9 -24.19 -13.92 9.94
CA TYR A 9 -24.04 -13.00 8.82
C TYR A 9 -23.50 -13.72 7.57
N TYR A 10 -22.43 -14.50 7.71
CA TYR A 10 -21.86 -15.29 6.62
C TYR A 10 -22.70 -16.51 6.22
N ALA A 11 -23.75 -16.87 6.96
CA ALA A 11 -24.67 -17.92 6.56
C ALA A 11 -25.61 -17.48 5.43
N HIS A 12 -25.74 -16.17 5.18
CA HIS A 12 -26.55 -15.65 4.09
C HIS A 12 -25.93 -15.90 2.71
N ASP A 13 -26.70 -16.52 1.81
CA ASP A 13 -26.26 -16.84 0.46
C ASP A 13 -25.79 -15.61 -0.34
N SER A 14 -26.46 -14.47 -0.20
CA SER A 14 -26.07 -13.24 -0.89
C SER A 14 -24.66 -12.80 -0.52
N VAL A 15 -24.32 -12.83 0.78
CA VAL A 15 -22.99 -12.49 1.30
C VAL A 15 -21.94 -13.46 0.76
N ARG A 16 -22.20 -14.78 0.85
CA ARG A 16 -21.29 -15.81 0.33
C ARG A 16 -21.02 -15.60 -1.16
N ARG A 17 -22.08 -15.37 -1.94
CA ARG A 17 -22.00 -15.13 -3.39
C ARG A 17 -21.14 -13.91 -3.72
N ARG A 18 -21.28 -12.80 -3.00
CA ARG A 18 -20.45 -11.61 -3.25
C ARG A 18 -18.97 -11.86 -2.92
N ILE A 19 -18.66 -12.49 -1.79
CA ILE A 19 -17.27 -12.81 -1.44
C ILE A 19 -16.66 -13.76 -2.51
N ALA A 20 -17.40 -14.77 -2.95
CA ALA A 20 -16.97 -15.68 -4.01
C ALA A 20 -16.81 -14.98 -5.39
N GLU A 21 -17.74 -14.08 -5.75
CA GLU A 21 -17.68 -13.28 -6.98
C GLU A 21 -16.39 -12.46 -7.03
N TYR A 22 -16.01 -11.81 -5.92
CA TYR A 22 -14.75 -11.08 -5.82
C TYR A 22 -13.51 -12.01 -5.88
N CYS A 23 -13.64 -13.26 -5.44
CA CYS A 23 -12.62 -14.31 -5.63
C CYS A 23 -12.57 -14.87 -7.07
N GLY A 24 -13.49 -14.43 -7.93
CA GLY A 24 -13.65 -14.85 -9.32
C GLY A 24 -14.19 -16.27 -9.45
N GLY A 25 -15.27 -16.58 -8.75
CA GLY A 25 -16.05 -17.80 -8.94
C GLY A 25 -17.35 -17.81 -8.14
N ILE A 26 -17.87 -19.00 -7.81
CA ILE A 26 -19.13 -19.19 -7.10
C ILE A 26 -18.93 -19.99 -5.80
N PRO A 27 -19.73 -19.74 -4.73
CA PRO A 27 -19.54 -20.37 -3.42
C PRO A 27 -19.53 -21.90 -3.43
N GLU A 28 -20.28 -22.50 -4.35
CA GLU A 28 -20.46 -23.95 -4.49
C GLU A 28 -19.22 -24.63 -5.09
N GLU A 29 -18.39 -23.87 -5.80
CA GLU A 29 -17.16 -24.37 -6.45
C GLU A 29 -15.93 -23.55 -6.04
N PRO A 30 -15.53 -23.53 -4.75
CA PRO A 30 -14.40 -22.71 -4.30
C PRO A 30 -13.09 -23.03 -5.04
N GLN A 31 -12.90 -24.28 -5.45
CA GLN A 31 -11.71 -24.68 -6.21
C GLN A 31 -11.62 -24.00 -7.59
N ALA A 32 -12.74 -23.56 -8.16
CA ALA A 32 -12.79 -22.83 -9.42
C ALA A 32 -12.47 -21.33 -9.27
N PHE A 33 -12.30 -20.81 -8.04
CA PHE A 33 -11.92 -19.41 -7.86
C PHE A 33 -10.63 -19.09 -8.62
N SER A 34 -10.65 -17.95 -9.31
CA SER A 34 -9.49 -17.42 -10.03
C SER A 34 -8.31 -17.05 -9.11
N CYS A 35 -8.56 -16.60 -7.88
CA CYS A 35 -7.47 -16.36 -6.93
C CYS A 35 -6.74 -17.67 -6.57
N THR A 36 -5.44 -17.64 -6.27
CA THR A 36 -4.69 -18.86 -5.93
C THR A 36 -5.11 -19.44 -4.59
N TYR A 37 -5.26 -18.58 -3.59
CA TYR A 37 -5.49 -18.97 -2.21
C TYR A 37 -6.31 -17.90 -1.48
N LEU A 38 -6.81 -18.27 -0.29
CA LEU A 38 -7.55 -17.38 0.60
C LEU A 38 -6.71 -17.11 1.86
N VAL A 39 -6.97 -15.99 2.52
CA VAL A 39 -6.42 -15.70 3.84
C VAL A 39 -7.56 -15.48 4.80
N GLY A 40 -7.54 -16.23 5.91
CA GLY A 40 -8.31 -15.89 7.08
C GLY A 40 -7.49 -14.98 7.99
N TYR A 41 -8.06 -13.86 8.41
CA TYR A 41 -7.54 -12.97 9.45
C TYR A 41 -8.57 -12.85 10.57
N GLY A 42 -8.15 -12.70 11.82
CA GLY A 42 -9.09 -12.48 12.92
C GLY A 42 -8.74 -13.22 14.20
N THR A 43 -9.47 -12.92 15.27
CA THR A 43 -9.25 -13.54 16.59
C THR A 43 -9.48 -15.05 16.56
N ALA A 44 -10.40 -15.53 15.72
CA ALA A 44 -10.66 -16.95 15.52
C ALA A 44 -9.45 -17.71 14.95
N MET A 45 -8.58 -17.05 14.18
CA MET A 45 -7.41 -17.71 13.57
C MET A 45 -6.28 -17.96 14.59
N GLY A 46 -6.12 -17.05 15.56
CA GLY A 46 -5.09 -17.11 16.60
C GLY A 46 -5.40 -18.04 17.78
N GLN A 47 -6.56 -18.70 17.79
CA GLN A 47 -6.99 -19.61 18.88
C GLN A 47 -6.87 -21.10 18.52
N GLY A 48 -5.96 -21.48 17.61
CA GLY A 48 -5.63 -22.89 17.38
C GLY A 48 -5.33 -23.30 15.92
N VAL A 49 -5.41 -22.37 14.96
CA VAL A 49 -5.11 -22.68 13.53
C VAL A 49 -3.73 -22.15 13.12
N SER A 50 -3.28 -21.03 13.68
CA SER A 50 -1.96 -20.43 13.46
C SER A 50 -1.53 -19.65 14.71
N PRO A 51 -0.21 -19.57 15.03
CA PRO A 51 0.28 -18.68 16.08
C PRO A 51 0.13 -17.19 15.70
N GLU A 52 -0.01 -16.89 14.40
CA GLU A 52 -0.27 -15.56 13.90
C GLU A 52 -1.80 -15.37 13.72
N PRO A 53 -2.34 -14.14 13.88
CA PRO A 53 -3.78 -13.86 13.72
C PRO A 53 -4.25 -13.94 12.25
N HIS A 54 -3.46 -14.61 11.40
CA HIS A 54 -3.76 -14.85 10.00
C HIS A 54 -3.19 -16.18 9.52
N ALA A 55 -3.81 -16.75 8.48
CA ALA A 55 -3.32 -17.93 7.79
C ALA A 55 -3.72 -17.91 6.32
N SER A 56 -2.76 -18.22 5.43
CA SER A 56 -3.04 -18.49 4.02
C SER A 56 -3.41 -19.96 3.84
N VAL A 57 -4.56 -20.23 3.22
CA VAL A 57 -5.17 -21.56 3.08
C VAL A 57 -5.63 -21.81 1.64
N GLU A 58 -5.72 -23.09 1.28
CA GLU A 58 -6.31 -23.49 -0.01
C GLU A 58 -7.78 -23.05 -0.14
N LYS A 59 -8.23 -22.88 -1.38
CA LYS A 59 -9.58 -22.39 -1.70
C LYS A 59 -10.71 -23.28 -1.18
N LYS A 60 -10.50 -24.60 -1.07
CA LYS A 60 -11.49 -25.54 -0.48
C LYS A 60 -11.94 -25.16 0.92
N HIS A 61 -11.10 -24.44 1.66
CA HIS A 61 -11.41 -23.99 3.03
C HIS A 61 -12.30 -22.74 3.07
N PHE A 62 -12.84 -22.28 1.94
CA PHE A 62 -13.72 -21.10 1.88
C PHE A 62 -14.87 -21.15 2.89
N ALA A 63 -15.62 -22.27 2.93
CA ALA A 63 -16.72 -22.45 3.87
C ALA A 63 -16.24 -22.50 5.33
N GLU A 64 -15.06 -23.07 5.58
CA GLU A 64 -14.47 -23.12 6.93
C GLU A 64 -14.10 -21.73 7.44
N LEU A 65 -13.51 -20.88 6.60
CA LEU A 65 -13.21 -19.48 6.94
C LEU A 65 -14.47 -18.69 7.29
N LEU A 66 -15.53 -18.84 6.49
CA LEU A 66 -16.83 -18.23 6.75
C LEU A 66 -17.43 -18.74 8.07
N ASN A 67 -17.41 -20.06 8.30
CA ASN A 67 -17.93 -20.65 9.53
C ASN A 67 -17.11 -20.26 10.77
N ALA A 68 -15.81 -19.99 10.61
CA ALA A 68 -14.95 -19.47 11.67
C ALA A 68 -15.20 -17.97 11.95
N GLY A 69 -15.92 -17.27 11.08
CA GLY A 69 -16.14 -15.83 11.21
C GLY A 69 -14.88 -15.01 10.93
N ALA A 70 -14.03 -15.46 10.00
CA ALA A 70 -12.80 -14.75 9.65
C ALA A 70 -13.06 -13.44 8.88
N ASP A 71 -12.17 -12.46 9.02
CA ASP A 71 -11.91 -11.43 8.01
C ASP A 71 -11.22 -12.14 6.82
N ILE A 72 -11.96 -12.30 5.72
CA ILE A 72 -11.53 -13.03 4.53
C ILE A 72 -10.86 -12.07 3.55
N LEU A 73 -9.65 -12.44 3.15
CA LEU A 73 -8.93 -11.83 2.05
C LEU A 73 -8.74 -12.86 0.93
N ARG A 74 -8.70 -12.39 -0.32
CA ARG A 74 -8.24 -13.19 -1.46
C ARG A 74 -6.81 -12.85 -1.82
N SER A 75 -6.05 -13.85 -2.25
CA SER A 75 -4.72 -13.61 -2.84
C SER A 75 -4.86 -12.72 -4.06
N ILE A 76 -3.98 -11.72 -4.22
CA ILE A 76 -3.94 -10.93 -5.45
C ILE A 76 -3.29 -11.71 -6.59
N TRP A 77 -2.58 -12.79 -6.25
CA TRP A 77 -2.05 -13.74 -7.22
C TRP A 77 -3.20 -14.53 -7.85
N ASP A 78 -3.71 -13.97 -8.94
CA ASP A 78 -4.87 -14.46 -9.65
C ASP A 78 -4.44 -15.33 -10.84
N GLN A 79 -5.27 -16.27 -11.27
CA GLN A 79 -5.00 -17.15 -12.40
C GLN A 79 -5.40 -16.49 -13.73
N ALA A 80 -6.46 -15.71 -13.75
CA ALA A 80 -7.04 -15.11 -14.96
C ALA A 80 -6.48 -13.71 -15.26
N ALA A 81 -6.11 -12.93 -14.24
CA ALA A 81 -5.71 -11.54 -14.40
C ALA A 81 -4.46 -11.16 -13.58
N VAL A 82 -3.88 -10.00 -13.88
CA VAL A 82 -3.09 -9.22 -12.89
C VAL A 82 -4.00 -8.13 -12.33
N LEU A 83 -3.87 -7.85 -11.03
CA LEU A 83 -4.77 -6.92 -10.34
C LEU A 83 -4.07 -5.63 -9.97
N GLY A 84 -4.71 -4.52 -10.29
CA GLY A 84 -4.33 -3.21 -9.81
C GLY A 84 -5.09 -2.86 -8.55
N ILE A 85 -4.36 -2.54 -7.49
CA ILE A 85 -4.90 -2.19 -6.19
C ILE A 85 -4.20 -0.94 -5.67
N LEU A 86 -4.99 0.06 -5.29
CA LEU A 86 -4.56 1.14 -4.40
C LEU A 86 -5.32 1.02 -3.09
N ASP A 87 -4.59 0.89 -1.99
CA ASP A 87 -5.14 0.93 -0.63
C ASP A 87 -4.86 2.31 -0.03
N ILE A 88 -5.90 2.92 0.56
CA ILE A 88 -5.75 4.11 1.37
C ILE A 88 -6.28 3.90 2.77
N GLU A 89 -5.48 4.28 3.76
CA GLU A 89 -5.85 4.17 5.18
C GLU A 89 -5.67 5.52 5.88
N TYR A 90 -6.64 5.90 6.71
CA TYR A 90 -6.44 6.96 7.70
C TYR A 90 -5.49 6.47 8.80
N VAL A 91 -4.47 7.28 9.06
CA VAL A 91 -3.47 7.03 10.09
C VAL A 91 -3.44 8.20 11.06
N ASN A 92 -3.56 7.88 12.35
CA ASN A 92 -3.34 8.82 13.43
C ASN A 92 -2.33 8.22 14.42
N TRP A 93 -1.19 8.88 14.60
CA TRP A 93 -0.11 8.43 15.49
C TRP A 93 -0.35 8.81 16.95
N ASP A 94 -1.23 9.77 17.23
CA ASP A 94 -1.59 10.19 18.58
C ASP A 94 -2.81 9.42 19.12
N TYR A 95 -3.76 9.08 18.24
CA TYR A 95 -4.96 8.32 18.57
C TYR A 95 -5.39 7.36 17.44
N PRO A 96 -4.73 6.19 17.30
CA PRO A 96 -4.97 5.26 16.18
C PRO A 96 -6.42 4.77 16.04
N ALA A 97 -7.19 4.76 17.12
CA ALA A 97 -8.56 4.26 17.13
C ALA A 97 -9.62 5.30 16.74
N GLU A 98 -9.24 6.55 16.45
CA GLU A 98 -10.19 7.63 16.12
C GLU A 98 -11.18 7.25 15.03
N VAL A 99 -10.72 6.53 13.99
CA VAL A 99 -11.53 6.08 12.86
C VAL A 99 -12.67 5.12 13.24
N PHE A 100 -12.54 4.41 14.35
CA PHE A 100 -13.62 3.56 14.86
C PHE A 100 -14.58 4.37 15.73
N PHE A 101 -14.09 5.29 16.57
CA PHE A 101 -14.96 6.08 17.45
C PHE A 101 -15.68 7.22 16.74
N GLN A 102 -15.09 7.79 15.70
CA GLN A 102 -15.61 8.94 14.95
C GLN A 102 -15.61 8.65 13.43
N PRO A 103 -16.29 7.58 12.96
CA PRO A 103 -16.15 7.14 11.59
C PRO A 103 -16.69 8.17 10.60
N VAL A 104 -17.82 8.82 10.88
CA VAL A 104 -18.38 9.85 9.98
C VAL A 104 -17.42 11.02 9.83
N GLU A 105 -16.86 11.52 10.94
CA GLU A 105 -15.91 12.63 10.93
C GLU A 105 -14.62 12.28 10.18
N VAL A 106 -14.03 11.13 10.52
CA VAL A 106 -12.78 10.67 9.90
C VAL A 106 -12.96 10.44 8.41
N PHE A 107 -13.97 9.67 8.00
CA PHE A 107 -14.19 9.40 6.58
C PHE A 107 -14.57 10.66 5.79
N SER A 108 -15.27 11.63 6.40
CA SER A 108 -15.53 12.93 5.76
C SER A 108 -14.24 13.69 5.45
N ARG A 109 -13.19 13.55 6.28
CA ARG A 109 -11.87 14.12 6.01
C ARG A 109 -11.07 13.37 4.93
N ILE A 110 -11.38 12.09 4.69
CA ILE A 110 -10.78 11.28 3.62
C ILE A 110 -11.44 11.56 2.26
N GLU A 111 -12.71 11.98 2.24
CA GLU A 111 -13.50 12.20 1.01
C GLU A 111 -12.82 13.07 -0.06
N PRO A 112 -12.15 14.19 0.28
CA PRO A 112 -11.48 15.00 -0.73
C PRO A 112 -10.39 14.23 -1.49
N LEU A 113 -9.64 13.36 -0.80
CA LEU A 113 -8.63 12.51 -1.44
C LEU A 113 -9.29 11.40 -2.25
N TYR A 114 -10.34 10.74 -1.73
CA TYR A 114 -11.11 9.73 -2.46
C TYR A 114 -11.60 10.26 -3.82
N ARG A 115 -12.16 11.48 -3.85
CA ARG A 115 -12.63 12.10 -5.10
C ARG A 115 -11.48 12.42 -6.05
N THR A 116 -10.33 12.81 -5.52
CA THR A 116 -9.13 13.09 -6.32
C THR A 116 -8.61 11.81 -6.97
N ILE A 117 -8.52 10.72 -6.21
CA ILE A 117 -8.14 9.39 -6.75
C ILE A 117 -9.07 8.96 -7.89
N LEU A 118 -10.39 9.10 -7.72
CA LEU A 118 -11.34 8.77 -8.78
C LEU A 118 -11.16 9.63 -10.04
N ARG A 119 -10.83 10.92 -9.91
CA ARG A 119 -10.51 11.77 -11.08
C ARG A 119 -9.21 11.34 -11.76
N CYS A 120 -8.18 11.00 -10.99
CA CYS A 120 -6.92 10.52 -11.54
C CYS A 120 -7.10 9.21 -12.30
N PHE A 121 -7.87 8.25 -11.77
CA PHE A 121 -8.25 7.04 -12.51
C PHE A 121 -9.12 7.34 -13.74
N GLY A 122 -10.11 8.23 -13.58
CA GLY A 122 -11.01 8.64 -14.65
C GLY A 122 -10.30 9.31 -15.83
N THR A 123 -9.15 9.95 -15.60
CA THR A 123 -8.31 10.51 -16.69
C THR A 123 -7.85 9.45 -17.68
N TYR A 124 -7.69 8.21 -17.22
CA TYR A 124 -7.33 7.07 -18.08
C TYR A 124 -8.53 6.23 -18.50
N GLY A 125 -9.75 6.61 -18.11
CA GLY A 125 -10.94 5.78 -18.30
C GLY A 125 -10.94 4.52 -17.44
N ILE A 126 -10.26 4.53 -16.29
CA ILE A 126 -10.30 3.42 -15.32
C ILE A 126 -11.43 3.71 -14.32
N GLU A 127 -12.39 2.79 -14.23
CA GLU A 127 -13.43 2.80 -13.20
C GLU A 127 -13.15 1.67 -12.20
N PRO A 128 -12.45 1.93 -11.09
CA PRO A 128 -12.12 0.88 -10.13
C PRO A 128 -13.35 0.50 -9.30
N LEU A 129 -13.47 -0.78 -8.95
CA LEU A 129 -14.31 -1.23 -7.85
C LEU A 129 -13.76 -0.60 -6.56
N THR A 130 -14.54 0.30 -5.96
CA THR A 130 -14.16 0.93 -4.70
C THR A 130 -14.79 0.17 -3.54
N ILE A 131 -13.98 -0.16 -2.53
CA ILE A 131 -14.41 -0.87 -1.33
C ILE A 131 -14.15 0.03 -0.12
N LEU A 132 -15.23 0.39 0.60
CA LEU A 132 -15.16 1.04 1.90
C LEU A 132 -14.66 0.03 2.94
N THR A 133 -13.51 0.31 3.56
CA THR A 133 -12.90 -0.54 4.58
C THR A 133 -13.17 -0.05 6.00
N GLY A 134 -12.54 -0.66 6.99
CA GLY A 134 -12.59 -0.17 8.37
C GLY A 134 -11.88 1.17 8.57
N GLN A 135 -10.86 1.49 7.76
CA GLN A 135 -10.00 2.67 7.95
C GLN A 135 -9.83 3.57 6.73
N GLY A 136 -10.37 3.20 5.57
CA GLY A 136 -10.28 3.99 4.35
C GLY A 136 -10.91 3.25 3.17
N TYR A 137 -10.20 3.15 2.05
CA TYR A 137 -10.74 2.59 0.82
C TYR A 137 -9.74 1.73 0.07
N HIS A 138 -10.21 0.67 -0.58
CA HIS A 138 -9.47 0.02 -1.66
C HIS A 138 -10.06 0.43 -3.01
N PHE A 139 -9.21 0.62 -4.02
CA PHE A 139 -9.59 0.81 -5.41
C PHE A 139 -9.00 -0.36 -6.22
N VAL A 140 -9.86 -1.14 -6.87
CA VAL A 140 -9.48 -2.42 -7.45
C VAL A 140 -9.96 -2.55 -8.89
N PHE A 141 -9.09 -2.98 -9.79
CA PHE A 141 -9.42 -3.37 -11.16
C PHE A 141 -8.55 -4.55 -11.60
N GLN A 142 -8.87 -5.15 -12.73
CA GLN A 142 -8.15 -6.28 -13.28
C GLN A 142 -7.70 -6.05 -14.72
N ILE A 143 -6.64 -6.77 -15.11
CA ILE A 143 -6.15 -6.83 -16.48
C ILE A 143 -6.00 -8.33 -16.81
N PRO A 144 -6.93 -8.91 -17.57
CA PRO A 144 -6.84 -10.28 -18.07
C PRO A 144 -5.48 -10.59 -18.71
N LYS A 145 -4.94 -11.78 -18.42
CA LYS A 145 -3.60 -12.19 -18.87
C LYS A 145 -3.53 -12.55 -20.35
N ASP A 146 -4.67 -12.82 -20.97
CA ASP A 146 -4.82 -13.01 -22.41
C ASP A 146 -4.94 -11.69 -23.18
N SER A 147 -4.98 -10.55 -22.48
CA SER A 147 -5.04 -9.22 -23.11
C SER A 147 -3.69 -8.74 -23.64
N ALA A 148 -3.73 -7.90 -24.68
CA ALA A 148 -2.54 -7.21 -25.17
C ALA A 148 -1.90 -6.29 -24.11
N ALA A 149 -2.72 -5.74 -23.20
CA ALA A 149 -2.25 -4.88 -22.12
C ALA A 149 -1.36 -5.64 -21.14
N PHE A 150 -1.72 -6.88 -20.79
CA PHE A 150 -0.85 -7.74 -19.96
C PHE A 150 0.50 -7.99 -20.62
N CYS A 151 0.51 -8.31 -21.93
CA CYS A 151 1.75 -8.52 -22.67
C CYS A 151 2.65 -7.27 -22.67
N LEU A 152 2.08 -6.08 -22.84
CA LEU A 152 2.83 -4.82 -22.80
C LEU A 152 3.38 -4.51 -21.40
N LEU A 153 2.57 -4.70 -20.35
CA LEU A 153 3.05 -4.55 -18.98
C LEU A 153 4.21 -5.50 -18.68
N ALA A 154 4.12 -6.76 -19.09
CA ALA A 154 5.18 -7.74 -18.92
C ALA A 154 6.46 -7.34 -19.68
N ALA A 155 6.33 -6.75 -20.88
CA ALA A 155 7.47 -6.32 -21.68
C ALA A 155 8.23 -5.12 -21.09
N CYS A 156 7.56 -4.25 -20.32
CA CYS A 156 8.17 -3.07 -19.71
C CYS A 156 8.82 -3.33 -18.33
N GLY A 157 8.57 -4.50 -17.74
CA GLY A 157 9.02 -4.87 -16.38
C GLY A 157 10.35 -5.62 -16.36
N ALA A 158 10.95 -5.75 -15.17
CA ALA A 158 12.23 -6.44 -15.00
C ALA A 158 12.29 -7.18 -13.65
N ALA A 159 11.63 -8.35 -13.57
CA ALA A 159 11.61 -9.13 -12.34
C ALA A 159 12.93 -9.88 -12.14
N SER A 160 13.58 -9.67 -11.00
CA SER A 160 14.81 -10.39 -10.65
C SER A 160 14.57 -11.90 -10.45
N PRO A 161 15.54 -12.77 -10.77
CA PRO A 161 15.45 -14.20 -10.48
C PRO A 161 15.20 -14.49 -8.99
N GLN A 162 15.79 -13.71 -8.09
CA GLN A 162 15.62 -13.85 -6.64
C GLN A 162 14.19 -13.55 -6.21
N ARG A 163 13.53 -12.54 -6.82
CA ARG A 163 12.12 -12.24 -6.55
C ARG A 163 11.23 -13.40 -6.97
N LEU A 164 11.49 -13.99 -8.14
CA LEU A 164 10.78 -15.18 -8.61
C LEU A 164 10.98 -16.37 -7.68
N GLU A 165 12.22 -16.64 -7.26
CA GLU A 165 12.53 -17.73 -6.34
C GLU A 165 11.81 -17.56 -4.99
N CYS A 166 11.85 -16.36 -4.41
CA CYS A 166 11.15 -16.03 -3.17
C CYS A 166 9.63 -16.26 -3.31
N GLY A 167 9.03 -15.80 -4.41
CA GLY A 167 7.63 -16.05 -4.72
C GLY A 167 7.30 -17.54 -4.88
N ASN A 168 8.12 -18.29 -5.61
CA ASN A 168 7.95 -19.72 -5.87
C ASN A 168 8.07 -20.57 -4.60
N ARG A 169 8.94 -20.18 -3.67
CA ARG A 169 9.07 -20.85 -2.37
C ARG A 169 7.75 -20.81 -1.58
N PHE A 170 7.06 -19.68 -1.62
CA PHE A 170 5.72 -19.58 -1.03
C PHE A 170 4.67 -20.31 -1.88
N GLY A 171 4.71 -20.15 -3.20
CA GLY A 171 3.77 -20.74 -4.15
C GLY A 171 3.77 -22.28 -4.16
N ALA A 172 4.88 -22.92 -3.79
CA ALA A 172 4.99 -24.38 -3.66
C ALA A 172 3.92 -24.98 -2.72
N ARG A 173 3.46 -24.23 -1.72
CA ARG A 173 2.37 -24.65 -0.81
C ARG A 173 1.00 -24.79 -1.50
N PHE A 174 0.86 -24.20 -2.68
CA PHE A 174 -0.36 -24.19 -3.48
C PHE A 174 -0.13 -24.79 -4.87
N GLU A 175 0.97 -25.55 -5.03
CA GLU A 175 1.31 -26.26 -6.26
C GLU A 175 1.36 -25.34 -7.50
N ARG A 176 1.75 -24.07 -7.30
CA ARG A 176 1.84 -23.07 -8.36
C ARG A 176 3.17 -22.34 -8.32
N THR A 177 3.68 -22.00 -9.48
CA THR A 177 4.88 -21.16 -9.67
C THR A 177 4.50 -19.85 -10.35
N VAL A 178 5.16 -18.76 -9.96
CA VAL A 178 5.05 -17.46 -10.60
C VAL A 178 5.79 -17.52 -11.92
N SER A 179 5.09 -17.19 -13.00
CA SER A 179 5.75 -17.03 -14.30
C SER A 179 6.53 -15.71 -14.36
N PRO A 180 7.62 -15.63 -15.14
CA PRO A 180 8.32 -14.38 -15.37
C PRO A 180 7.42 -13.25 -15.90
N LEU A 181 6.45 -13.58 -16.75
CA LEU A 181 5.49 -12.61 -17.31
C LEU A 181 4.58 -12.01 -16.23
N GLU A 182 4.10 -12.81 -15.28
CA GLU A 182 3.29 -12.29 -14.16
C GLU A 182 4.11 -11.38 -13.25
N ALA A 183 5.35 -11.77 -12.94
CA ALA A 183 6.21 -10.99 -12.05
C ALA A 183 6.58 -9.64 -12.67
N THR A 184 6.94 -9.63 -13.96
CA THR A 184 7.27 -8.40 -14.71
C THR A 184 6.05 -7.50 -14.88
N ALA A 185 4.89 -8.05 -15.26
CA ALA A 185 3.65 -7.26 -15.37
C ALA A 185 3.25 -6.64 -14.02
N TYR A 186 3.37 -7.40 -12.92
CA TYR A 186 3.08 -6.92 -11.58
C TYR A 186 4.03 -5.79 -11.13
N GLU A 187 5.31 -5.90 -11.47
CA GLU A 187 6.28 -4.86 -11.18
C GLU A 187 6.02 -3.58 -11.98
N THR A 188 5.75 -3.70 -13.28
CA THR A 188 5.37 -2.55 -14.14
C THR A 188 4.14 -1.87 -13.56
N LEU A 189 3.13 -2.65 -13.16
CA LEU A 189 1.92 -2.12 -12.53
C LEU A 189 2.25 -1.34 -11.25
N GLY A 190 3.17 -1.82 -10.42
CA GLY A 190 3.66 -1.09 -9.26
C GLY A 190 4.25 0.28 -9.60
N ARG A 191 5.06 0.36 -10.66
CA ARG A 191 5.62 1.64 -11.16
C ARG A 191 4.53 2.58 -11.70
N LEU A 192 3.50 2.03 -12.33
CA LEU A 192 2.33 2.82 -12.74
C LEU A 192 1.62 3.40 -11.52
N PHE A 193 1.45 2.65 -10.43
CA PHE A 193 0.88 3.15 -9.19
C PHE A 193 1.75 4.21 -8.51
N GLU A 194 3.08 4.10 -8.56
CA GLU A 194 3.99 5.17 -8.12
C GLU A 194 3.72 6.47 -8.92
N PHE A 195 3.60 6.36 -10.25
CA PHE A 195 3.23 7.49 -11.11
C PHE A 195 1.85 8.07 -10.82
N LEU A 196 0.85 7.23 -10.56
CA LEU A 196 -0.49 7.67 -10.16
C LEU A 196 -0.45 8.41 -8.82
N VAL A 197 0.35 7.95 -7.85
CA VAL A 197 0.53 8.65 -6.57
C VAL A 197 1.14 10.05 -6.78
N HIS A 198 2.08 10.22 -7.71
CA HIS A 198 2.60 11.57 -8.04
C HIS A 198 1.48 12.50 -8.50
N ARG A 199 0.64 12.02 -9.43
CA ARG A 199 -0.51 12.78 -9.93
C ARG A 199 -1.53 13.10 -8.83
N ILE A 200 -1.86 12.12 -8.00
CA ILE A 200 -2.77 12.30 -6.86
C ILE A 200 -2.24 13.38 -5.91
N LEU A 201 -0.96 13.34 -5.54
CA LEU A 201 -0.36 14.30 -4.61
C LEU A 201 -0.37 15.72 -5.18
N GLN A 202 -0.07 15.89 -6.47
CA GLN A 202 -0.16 17.19 -7.15
C GLN A 202 -1.58 17.73 -7.16
N GLU A 203 -2.53 16.97 -7.72
CA GLU A 203 -3.93 17.41 -7.84
C GLU A 203 -4.57 17.67 -6.46
N TYR A 204 -4.22 16.87 -5.46
CA TYR A 204 -4.75 17.01 -4.10
C TYR A 204 -4.17 18.25 -3.39
N GLY A 205 -2.88 18.52 -3.57
CA GLY A 205 -2.22 19.72 -3.04
C GLY A 205 -2.83 21.01 -3.60
N GLU A 206 -3.01 21.08 -4.92
CA GLU A 206 -3.59 22.24 -5.62
C GLU A 206 -5.04 22.51 -5.21
N ALA A 207 -5.84 21.45 -5.06
CA ALA A 207 -7.22 21.56 -4.58
C ALA A 207 -7.30 22.09 -3.14
N GLY A 208 -6.39 21.63 -2.27
CA GLY A 208 -6.30 22.08 -0.87
C GLY A 208 -5.98 23.57 -0.75
N SER A 209 -5.05 24.07 -1.55
CA SER A 209 -4.70 25.50 -1.59
C SER A 209 -5.89 26.39 -1.98
N SER A 210 -6.81 25.87 -2.78
CA SER A 210 -7.96 26.63 -3.29
C SER A 210 -9.14 26.74 -2.30
N MET A 211 -9.24 25.84 -1.30
CA MET A 211 -10.40 25.75 -0.39
C MET A 211 -10.21 26.46 0.95
N GLY A 212 -9.07 27.14 1.19
CA GLY A 212 -8.84 27.98 2.38
C GLY A 212 -8.70 27.23 3.72
N MET A 213 -8.82 25.90 3.73
CA MET A 213 -8.53 25.01 4.85
C MET A 213 -7.58 23.92 4.38
N PRO A 214 -6.42 23.70 5.05
CA PRO A 214 -5.49 22.66 4.63
C PRO A 214 -6.15 21.29 4.82
N PRO A 215 -6.24 20.47 3.75
CA PRO A 215 -6.78 19.13 3.87
C PRO A 215 -5.85 18.25 4.71
N LEU A 216 -6.32 17.08 5.16
CA LEU A 216 -5.44 16.10 5.80
C LEU A 216 -4.28 15.77 4.86
N PRO A 217 -3.03 15.73 5.34
CA PRO A 217 -1.89 15.41 4.50
C PRO A 217 -2.02 14.00 3.92
N ALA A 218 -1.75 13.84 2.63
CA ALA A 218 -1.63 12.54 1.99
C ALA A 218 -0.15 12.16 1.91
N VAL A 219 0.20 10.93 2.29
CA VAL A 219 1.59 10.47 2.36
C VAL A 219 1.75 9.09 1.73
N PRO A 220 2.88 8.79 1.07
CA PRO A 220 3.16 7.45 0.56
C PRO A 220 3.47 6.48 1.71
N THR A 221 2.84 5.30 1.71
CA THR A 221 3.18 4.13 2.55
C THR A 221 3.49 4.47 4.03
N GLU A 222 2.52 4.99 4.77
CA GLU A 222 2.59 5.25 6.23
C GLU A 222 3.80 6.09 6.72
N VAL A 223 4.33 7.01 5.90
CA VAL A 223 5.31 8.00 6.38
C VAL A 223 4.69 8.86 7.49
N ALA A 224 5.37 8.92 8.64
CA ALA A 224 4.91 9.70 9.77
C ALA A 224 4.98 11.20 9.48
N VAL A 225 3.95 11.91 9.92
CA VAL A 225 3.84 13.37 9.81
C VAL A 225 4.12 14.05 11.16
N GLY A 226 4.59 15.30 11.09
CA GLY A 226 4.68 16.19 12.26
C GLY A 226 3.30 16.62 12.75
N ARG A 227 3.25 17.52 13.73
CA ARG A 227 1.98 18.08 14.21
C ARG A 227 1.52 19.13 13.21
N ILE A 228 0.47 18.83 12.43
CA ILE A 228 -0.01 19.68 11.34
C ILE A 228 -1.42 20.19 11.67
N GLY A 229 -1.70 21.46 11.34
CA GLY A 229 -3.04 22.04 11.36
C GLY A 229 -3.56 22.45 12.76
N PRO A 230 -4.80 22.96 12.84
CA PRO A 230 -5.37 23.54 14.07
C PRO A 230 -5.55 22.53 15.20
N SER A 231 -5.71 21.24 14.86
CA SER A 231 -5.84 20.16 15.84
C SER A 231 -4.50 19.82 16.53
N GLY A 232 -3.36 20.19 15.93
CA GLY A 232 -2.02 19.86 16.43
C GLY A 232 -1.73 18.35 16.50
N ARG A 233 -2.53 17.53 15.81
CA ARG A 233 -2.41 16.06 15.80
C ARG A 233 -1.50 15.59 14.68
N ARG A 234 -0.87 14.43 14.90
CA ARG A 234 -0.13 13.69 13.88
C ARG A 234 -1.09 12.74 13.17
N GLU A 235 -1.72 13.23 12.11
CA GLU A 235 -2.69 12.49 11.31
C GLU A 235 -2.50 12.72 9.81
N ALA A 236 -2.70 11.66 9.03
CA ALA A 236 -2.52 11.66 7.58
C ALA A 236 -3.41 10.59 6.92
N ILE A 237 -3.49 10.65 5.60
CA ILE A 237 -4.03 9.57 4.77
C ILE A 237 -2.85 8.89 4.07
N SER A 238 -2.63 7.62 4.37
CA SER A 238 -1.59 6.82 3.73
C SER A 238 -2.08 6.31 2.39
N LEU A 239 -1.34 6.60 1.32
CA LEU A 239 -1.43 5.94 0.01
C LEU A 239 -0.51 4.71 0.06
N ASP A 240 -1.03 3.55 0.45
CA ASP A 240 -0.22 2.35 0.69
C ASP A 240 0.12 1.63 -0.62
N LEU A 241 1.41 1.68 -0.99
CA LEU A 241 1.96 0.99 -2.13
C LEU A 241 2.81 -0.24 -1.74
N SER A 242 2.89 -0.56 -0.44
CA SER A 242 3.76 -1.62 0.08
C SER A 242 3.53 -2.99 -0.55
N LEU A 243 2.34 -3.22 -1.13
CA LEU A 243 2.04 -4.43 -1.86
C LEU A 243 2.98 -4.66 -3.06
N TYR A 244 3.38 -3.59 -3.75
CA TYR A 244 4.28 -3.67 -4.91
C TYR A 244 5.75 -3.86 -4.54
N GLY A 245 6.11 -3.64 -3.27
CA GLY A 245 7.44 -3.89 -2.71
C GLY A 245 7.73 -5.35 -2.36
N ASP A 246 6.74 -6.24 -2.48
CA ASP A 246 6.85 -7.66 -2.12
C ASP A 246 6.59 -8.58 -3.34
N PRO A 247 6.99 -9.86 -3.28
CA PRO A 247 6.63 -10.84 -4.31
C PRO A 247 5.11 -11.03 -4.45
N LEU A 248 4.61 -11.12 -5.68
CA LEU A 248 3.19 -11.25 -6.01
C LEU A 248 2.45 -12.34 -5.18
N PRO A 249 2.99 -13.56 -5.00
CA PRO A 249 2.32 -14.60 -4.21
C PRO A 249 2.12 -14.27 -2.74
N ARG A 250 2.80 -13.26 -2.19
CA ARG A 250 2.71 -12.93 -0.76
C ARG A 250 1.54 -12.02 -0.42
N ARG A 251 0.88 -11.45 -1.42
CA ARG A 251 -0.07 -10.35 -1.21
C ARG A 251 -1.51 -10.82 -1.32
N ALA A 252 -2.34 -10.25 -0.47
CA ALA A 252 -3.78 -10.50 -0.41
C ALA A 252 -4.50 -9.18 -0.14
N THR A 253 -5.77 -9.10 -0.56
CA THR A 253 -6.65 -7.97 -0.31
C THR A 253 -7.96 -8.44 0.30
N ARG A 254 -8.52 -7.66 1.22
CA ARG A 254 -9.83 -7.93 1.82
C ARG A 254 -10.93 -7.99 0.77
N CYS A 255 -11.86 -8.91 0.96
CA CYS A 255 -13.02 -9.06 0.11
C CYS A 255 -14.13 -8.08 0.55
N PRO A 256 -14.88 -7.47 -0.38
CA PRO A 256 -16.11 -6.80 -0.04
C PRO A 256 -17.10 -7.81 0.55
N PHE A 257 -17.93 -7.33 1.47
CA PHE A 257 -18.80 -8.11 2.36
C PHE A 257 -18.08 -9.04 3.34
N SER A 258 -16.75 -9.01 3.41
CA SER A 258 -16.02 -9.56 4.56
C SER A 258 -16.14 -8.62 5.78
N VAL A 259 -15.91 -9.14 6.98
CA VAL A 259 -15.74 -8.35 8.20
C VAL A 259 -14.34 -7.76 8.32
N TYR A 260 -14.17 -6.63 9.01
CA TYR A 260 -12.88 -5.99 9.28
C TYR A 260 -12.45 -6.14 10.75
N GLN A 261 -11.48 -7.00 11.03
CA GLN A 261 -11.12 -7.36 12.41
C GLN A 261 -9.81 -6.75 12.94
N LYS A 262 -9.17 -5.84 12.19
CA LYS A 262 -7.85 -5.27 12.55
C LYS A 262 -7.83 -4.68 13.98
N HIS A 263 -8.89 -3.97 14.38
CA HIS A 263 -9.01 -3.38 15.72
C HIS A 263 -9.16 -4.41 16.86
N ARG A 264 -9.69 -5.60 16.58
CA ARG A 264 -9.79 -6.71 17.54
C ARG A 264 -8.43 -7.41 17.73
N CYS A 265 -7.71 -7.64 16.63
CA CYS A 265 -6.43 -8.35 16.66
C CYS A 265 -5.25 -7.48 17.11
N LEU A 266 -5.22 -6.20 16.72
CA LEU A 266 -4.15 -5.25 17.06
C LEU A 266 -4.56 -4.35 18.23
N TRP A 267 -5.14 -4.94 19.28
CA TRP A 267 -5.66 -4.20 20.42
C TRP A 267 -4.58 -3.38 21.14
N GLN A 268 -3.30 -3.75 21.07
CA GLN A 268 -2.21 -2.94 21.61
C GLN A 268 -2.04 -1.62 20.83
N LYS A 269 -2.33 -1.60 19.53
CA LYS A 269 -2.29 -0.39 18.70
C LYS A 269 -3.53 0.49 18.91
N TYR A 270 -4.71 -0.13 18.95
CA TYR A 270 -5.99 0.60 18.96
C TYR A 270 -6.59 0.78 20.37
N GLY A 271 -6.00 0.18 21.39
CA GLY A 271 -6.52 0.17 22.75
C GLY A 271 -7.59 -0.89 22.99
N GLU A 272 -7.65 -1.37 24.23
CA GLU A 272 -8.56 -2.43 24.67
C GLU A 272 -10.04 -2.06 24.47
N ARG A 273 -10.38 -0.78 24.67
CA ARG A 273 -11.73 -0.26 24.46
C ARG A 273 -12.22 -0.47 23.04
N ALA A 274 -11.42 -0.06 22.04
CA ALA A 274 -11.75 -0.27 20.63
C ALA A 274 -11.88 -1.77 20.33
N ALA A 275 -10.98 -2.59 20.88
CA ALA A 275 -10.98 -4.03 20.70
C ALA A 275 -12.12 -4.79 21.38
N LYS A 276 -12.87 -4.18 22.31
CA LYS A 276 -13.98 -4.83 23.03
C LYS A 276 -15.34 -4.25 22.64
N GLU A 277 -15.46 -2.93 22.63
CA GLU A 277 -16.75 -2.23 22.54
C GLU A 277 -17.20 -1.96 21.11
N PHE A 278 -16.28 -1.84 20.14
CA PHE A 278 -16.64 -1.38 18.81
C PHE A 278 -17.25 -2.51 17.93
N PRO A 279 -18.41 -2.30 17.27
CA PRO A 279 -18.97 -3.30 16.35
C PRO A 279 -17.99 -3.62 15.23
N ILE A 280 -17.97 -4.87 14.78
CA ILE A 280 -17.09 -5.30 13.69
C ILE A 280 -17.72 -4.82 12.37
N PRO A 281 -17.09 -3.87 11.66
CA PRO A 281 -17.67 -3.35 10.43
C PRO A 281 -17.47 -4.33 9.28
N VAL A 282 -18.44 -4.36 8.39
CA VAL A 282 -18.41 -5.07 7.10
C VAL A 282 -17.77 -4.16 6.04
N LEU A 283 -16.95 -4.72 5.17
CA LEU A 283 -16.44 -3.99 4.01
C LEU A 283 -17.55 -3.88 2.96
N LEU A 284 -17.82 -2.69 2.43
CA LEU A 284 -18.93 -2.49 1.49
C LEU A 284 -18.41 -1.95 0.15
N PRO A 285 -18.96 -2.41 -0.99
CA PRO A 285 -18.69 -1.74 -2.26
C PRO A 285 -19.27 -0.32 -2.21
N ARG A 286 -18.60 0.60 -2.89
CA ARG A 286 -19.00 2.00 -2.96
C ARG A 286 -19.05 2.47 -4.40
N SER A 287 -20.11 3.21 -4.72
CA SER A 287 -20.23 3.96 -5.97
C SER A 287 -20.06 5.46 -5.73
N PRO A 288 -19.73 6.27 -6.76
CA PRO A 288 -19.69 7.73 -6.65
C PRO A 288 -21.02 8.35 -6.18
N SER A 289 -22.16 7.73 -6.50
CA SER A 289 -23.50 8.18 -6.10
C SER A 289 -23.91 7.75 -4.69
N SER A 290 -23.13 6.90 -4.00
CA SER A 290 -23.48 6.41 -2.68
C SER A 290 -23.39 7.50 -1.60
N CYS A 291 -24.37 7.55 -0.70
CA CYS A 291 -24.30 8.40 0.49
C CYS A 291 -23.30 7.81 1.51
N LEU A 292 -22.22 8.53 1.81
CA LEU A 292 -21.18 8.04 2.75
C LEU A 292 -21.75 7.74 4.14
N LYS A 293 -22.57 8.64 4.69
CA LYS A 293 -23.17 8.45 6.02
C LYS A 293 -24.00 7.16 6.07
N GLU A 294 -24.80 6.93 5.04
CA GLU A 294 -25.61 5.72 4.95
C GLU A 294 -24.74 4.45 4.88
N LEU A 295 -23.68 4.44 4.06
CA LEU A 295 -22.75 3.31 4.00
C LEU A 295 -22.07 3.02 5.35
N LEU A 296 -21.70 4.07 6.09
CA LEU A 296 -21.09 3.94 7.41
C LEU A 296 -22.06 3.39 8.48
N GLU A 297 -23.36 3.61 8.30
CA GLU A 297 -24.41 2.97 9.11
C GLU A 297 -24.64 1.51 8.69
N ILE A 298 -24.73 1.23 7.38
CA ILE A 298 -24.94 -0.12 6.84
C ILE A 298 -23.81 -1.05 7.28
N ARG A 299 -22.55 -0.60 7.28
CA ARG A 299 -21.41 -1.49 7.57
C ARG A 299 -21.41 -2.07 8.98
N VAL A 300 -22.16 -1.50 9.93
CA VAL A 300 -22.30 -2.04 11.29
C VAL A 300 -23.67 -2.68 11.55
N ASP A 301 -24.53 -2.70 10.54
CA ASP A 301 -25.85 -3.34 10.55
C ASP A 301 -25.84 -4.51 9.55
N TRP A 302 -25.64 -5.72 10.06
CA TRP A 302 -25.44 -6.90 9.24
C TRP A 302 -26.68 -7.27 8.41
N ASP A 303 -27.89 -6.98 8.88
CA ASP A 303 -29.10 -7.22 8.11
C ASP A 303 -29.20 -6.26 6.91
N ARG A 304 -28.85 -4.98 7.11
CA ARG A 304 -28.74 -4.02 6.01
C ARG A 304 -27.62 -4.39 5.03
N ALA A 305 -26.47 -4.82 5.54
CA ALA A 305 -25.35 -5.25 4.70
C ALA A 305 -25.72 -6.48 3.84
N THR A 306 -26.46 -7.45 4.40
CA THR A 306 -26.98 -8.61 3.66
C THR A 306 -27.94 -8.20 2.54
N ARG A 307 -28.84 -7.24 2.80
CA ARG A 307 -29.74 -6.70 1.75
C ARG A 307 -28.95 -5.98 0.65
N MET A 308 -27.91 -5.24 1.01
CA MET A 308 -27.02 -4.61 0.04
C MET A 308 -26.25 -5.64 -0.79
N ALA A 309 -25.81 -6.75 -0.19
CA ALA A 309 -25.15 -7.85 -0.90
C ALA A 309 -26.05 -8.51 -1.94
N ASP A 310 -27.37 -8.57 -1.69
CA ASP A 310 -28.34 -9.15 -2.61
C ASP A 310 -28.53 -8.31 -3.89
N GLY A 311 -28.45 -6.98 -3.76
CA GLY A 311 -28.69 -6.03 -4.86
C GLY A 311 -27.44 -5.43 -5.50
N SER A 312 -26.23 -5.93 -5.21
CA SER A 312 -24.98 -5.36 -5.71
C SER A 312 -24.10 -6.40 -6.41
N SER A 313 -23.15 -5.95 -7.23
CA SER A 313 -22.05 -6.79 -7.73
C SER A 313 -20.73 -6.24 -7.25
N VAL A 314 -19.80 -7.16 -7.02
CA VAL A 314 -18.41 -6.91 -6.65
C VAL A 314 -17.47 -7.60 -7.63
N ALA A 315 -17.92 -7.86 -8.86
CA ALA A 315 -17.05 -8.26 -9.95
C ALA A 315 -15.96 -7.19 -10.15
N ILE A 316 -14.72 -7.63 -10.31
CA ILE A 316 -13.59 -6.72 -10.49
C ILE A 316 -13.63 -6.18 -11.95
N PRO A 317 -13.69 -4.86 -12.16
CA PRO A 317 -13.80 -4.29 -13.51
C PRO A 317 -12.51 -4.49 -14.31
N ASP A 318 -12.65 -4.76 -15.60
CA ASP A 318 -11.53 -4.88 -16.56
C ASP A 318 -11.05 -3.50 -17.00
N ALA A 319 -9.75 -3.24 -16.85
CA ALA A 319 -9.10 -1.99 -17.24
C ALA A 319 -8.11 -2.17 -18.41
N SER A 320 -8.14 -3.29 -19.14
CA SER A 320 -7.16 -3.62 -20.18
C SER A 320 -6.97 -2.51 -21.19
N HIS A 321 -8.05 -1.93 -21.70
CA HIS A 321 -7.96 -0.84 -22.68
C HIS A 321 -7.40 0.45 -22.05
N SER A 322 -7.92 0.81 -20.89
CA SER A 322 -7.62 2.05 -20.15
C SER A 322 -6.16 2.12 -19.68
N VAL A 323 -5.57 0.98 -19.34
CA VAL A 323 -4.18 0.90 -18.84
C VAL A 323 -3.15 1.24 -19.93
N LEU A 324 -3.48 1.10 -21.21
CA LEU A 324 -2.54 1.42 -22.29
C LEU A 324 -2.20 2.92 -22.34
N GLY A 325 -3.20 3.79 -22.16
CA GLY A 325 -2.98 5.24 -22.08
C GLY A 325 -2.18 5.62 -20.83
N TRP A 326 -2.47 4.97 -19.70
CA TRP A 326 -1.72 5.18 -18.46
C TRP A 326 -0.25 4.75 -18.57
N LEU A 327 0.03 3.62 -19.21
CA LEU A 327 1.38 3.15 -19.49
C LEU A 327 2.14 4.14 -20.37
N HIS A 328 1.50 4.63 -21.44
CA HIS A 328 2.10 5.62 -22.34
C HIS A 328 2.50 6.91 -21.60
N ASP A 329 1.58 7.47 -20.81
CA ASP A 329 1.85 8.67 -20.02
C ASP A 329 3.00 8.45 -19.02
N TYR A 330 3.01 7.28 -18.35
CA TYR A 330 4.12 6.90 -17.48
C TYR A 330 5.44 6.85 -18.24
N GLU A 331 5.52 6.14 -19.37
CA GLU A 331 6.76 5.95 -20.11
C GLU A 331 7.37 7.27 -20.61
N SER A 332 6.52 8.24 -20.91
CA SER A 332 6.90 9.60 -21.32
C SER A 332 7.29 10.53 -20.15
N SER A 333 7.00 10.13 -18.90
CA SER A 333 7.23 10.94 -17.71
C SER A 333 8.70 11.02 -17.27
N SER A 334 9.02 12.07 -16.50
CA SER A 334 10.30 12.21 -15.80
C SER A 334 10.55 11.06 -14.80
N LEU A 335 9.48 10.55 -14.19
CA LEU A 335 9.55 9.43 -13.25
C LEU A 335 10.04 8.14 -13.92
N ALA A 336 9.51 7.80 -15.11
CA ALA A 336 9.98 6.62 -15.83
C ALA A 336 11.46 6.71 -16.20
N ARG A 337 11.97 7.91 -16.52
CA ARG A 337 13.40 8.11 -16.72
C ARG A 337 14.20 7.83 -15.45
N ILE A 338 13.78 8.34 -14.29
CA ILE A 338 14.42 8.07 -13.00
C ILE A 338 14.42 6.56 -12.69
N HIS A 339 13.30 5.87 -12.90
CA HIS A 339 13.19 4.42 -12.71
C HIS A 339 14.17 3.65 -13.62
N ARG A 340 14.28 4.04 -14.89
CA ARG A 340 15.23 3.42 -15.84
C ARG A 340 16.68 3.67 -15.47
N GLU A 341 17.00 4.84 -14.91
CA GLU A 341 18.35 5.18 -14.47
C GLU A 341 18.76 4.39 -13.21
N MET A 342 17.83 4.15 -12.29
CA MET A 342 18.07 3.32 -11.10
C MET A 342 18.43 1.88 -11.45
N GLY A 343 17.88 1.32 -12.53
CA GLY A 343 18.22 -0.04 -13.00
C GLY A 343 19.61 -0.19 -13.64
N LYS A 344 20.38 0.90 -13.80
CA LYS A 344 21.72 0.86 -14.39
C LYS A 344 22.78 0.75 -13.30
N SER A 345 23.48 -0.39 -13.23
CA SER A 345 24.65 -0.55 -12.35
C SER A 345 25.74 0.48 -12.67
N ARG A 346 26.36 1.06 -11.64
CA ARG A 346 27.55 1.89 -11.76
C ARG A 346 28.61 1.44 -10.74
N PRO A 347 29.92 1.62 -11.04
CA PRO A 347 30.99 1.15 -10.18
C PRO A 347 31.00 1.85 -8.81
N ASP A 348 31.45 1.09 -7.80
CA ASP A 348 31.63 1.51 -6.41
C ASP A 348 32.60 2.69 -6.27
N GLY A 349 32.20 3.69 -5.50
CA GLY A 349 33.01 4.85 -5.18
C GLY A 349 32.20 5.91 -4.45
N HIS A 350 31.72 5.60 -3.25
CA HIS A 350 30.92 6.54 -2.46
C HIS A 350 31.45 6.66 -1.03
N ASP A 351 31.27 7.85 -0.47
CA ASP A 351 31.68 8.22 0.88
C ASP A 351 31.09 7.28 1.94
N ASN A 352 31.76 7.19 3.09
CA ASN A 352 31.22 6.48 4.24
C ASN A 352 29.96 7.21 4.76
N PRO A 353 28.82 6.51 5.00
CA PRO A 353 27.65 7.12 5.64
C PRO A 353 27.89 7.57 7.09
N SER A 354 29.09 7.38 7.66
CA SER A 354 29.49 7.80 9.01
C SER A 354 29.23 9.27 9.33
N ASP A 355 29.22 10.15 8.33
CA ASP A 355 29.03 11.59 8.52
C ASP A 355 27.55 12.03 8.51
N LEU A 356 26.62 11.06 8.47
CA LEU A 356 25.20 11.36 8.56
C LEU A 356 24.81 11.88 9.96
N PRO A 357 23.74 12.70 10.05
CA PRO A 357 23.16 13.09 11.33
C PRO A 357 22.85 11.83 12.15
N PRO A 358 23.08 11.84 13.46
CA PRO A 358 23.04 10.59 14.20
C PRO A 358 21.65 9.91 14.18
N CYS A 359 20.55 10.65 13.97
CA CYS A 359 19.21 10.07 13.80
C CYS A 359 19.05 9.25 12.51
N LEU A 360 19.79 9.59 11.44
CA LEU A 360 19.82 8.83 10.20
C LEU A 360 20.88 7.73 10.26
N LEU A 361 22.03 7.98 10.89
CA LEU A 361 23.05 6.95 11.08
C LEU A 361 22.53 5.81 11.96
N HIS A 362 21.72 6.12 12.98
CA HIS A 362 21.15 5.12 13.88
C HIS A 362 20.33 4.05 13.13
N CYS A 363 19.60 4.41 12.08
CA CYS A 363 18.85 3.40 11.31
C CYS A 363 19.77 2.46 10.50
N LEU A 364 21.02 2.85 10.22
CA LEU A 364 22.00 1.98 9.58
C LEU A 364 22.78 1.13 10.60
N LEU A 365 23.01 1.65 11.80
CA LEU A 365 23.71 0.96 12.89
C LEU A 365 22.82 -0.04 13.62
N GLU A 366 21.55 0.30 13.80
CA GLU A 366 20.51 -0.56 14.39
C GLU A 366 19.35 -0.72 13.39
N PRO A 367 19.51 -1.52 12.32
CA PRO A 367 18.51 -1.63 11.25
C PRO A 367 17.14 -2.13 11.69
N ASN A 368 17.04 -2.94 12.75
CA ASN A 368 15.79 -3.53 13.19
C ASN A 368 15.25 -2.82 14.45
N PRO A 369 14.03 -2.22 14.43
CA PRO A 369 13.06 -2.18 13.33
C PRO A 369 13.21 -0.95 12.42
N HIS A 370 14.29 -0.17 12.55
CA HIS A 370 14.39 1.18 12.00
C HIS A 370 14.35 1.25 10.46
N LEU A 371 15.00 0.36 9.72
CA LEU A 371 14.89 0.27 8.25
C LEU A 371 13.61 -0.44 7.79
N LEU A 372 12.76 -0.92 8.69
CA LEU A 372 11.40 -1.37 8.35
C LEU A 372 10.38 -0.23 8.44
N LYS A 373 10.80 0.97 8.86
CA LYS A 373 9.93 2.15 8.97
C LYS A 373 10.06 3.04 7.73
N PRO A 374 8.96 3.25 6.98
CA PRO A 374 8.97 4.14 5.81
C PRO A 374 9.50 5.54 6.11
N THR A 375 9.20 6.12 7.28
CA THR A 375 9.73 7.43 7.71
C THR A 375 11.26 7.48 7.74
N ASN A 376 11.91 6.43 8.22
CA ASN A 376 13.38 6.38 8.27
C ASN A 376 13.97 6.19 6.88
N LEU A 377 13.38 5.31 6.07
CA LEU A 377 13.81 5.10 4.69
C LEU A 377 13.67 6.37 3.85
N GLN A 378 12.58 7.13 4.02
CA GLN A 378 12.40 8.42 3.35
C GLN A 378 13.47 9.42 3.79
N ALA A 379 13.67 9.59 5.10
CA ALA A 379 14.64 10.57 5.62
C ALA A 379 16.08 10.21 5.22
N LEU A 380 16.44 8.93 5.27
CA LEU A 380 17.73 8.42 4.80
C LEU A 380 17.90 8.66 3.29
N THR A 381 16.90 8.34 2.49
CA THR A 381 16.94 8.52 1.03
C THR A 381 17.14 10.00 0.67
N ARG A 382 16.33 10.90 1.23
CA ARG A 382 16.47 12.35 1.02
C ARG A 382 17.88 12.85 1.35
N ALA A 383 18.38 12.48 2.53
CA ALA A 383 19.69 12.96 2.98
C ALA A 383 20.86 12.42 2.15
N LEU A 384 20.77 11.18 1.68
CA LEU A 384 21.79 10.60 0.81
C LEU A 384 21.73 11.21 -0.60
N LEU A 385 20.53 11.45 -1.15
CA LEU A 385 20.38 12.17 -2.41
C LEU A 385 20.97 13.59 -2.34
N ALA A 386 20.80 14.29 -1.22
CA ALA A 386 21.42 15.61 -1.00
C ALA A 386 22.94 15.57 -0.88
N ARG A 387 23.54 14.39 -0.67
CA ARG A 387 24.98 14.12 -0.75
C ARG A 387 25.40 13.54 -2.11
N ASP A 388 24.58 13.73 -3.14
CA ASP A 388 24.80 13.25 -4.50
C ASP A 388 24.92 11.71 -4.64
N TRP A 389 24.34 10.95 -3.68
CA TRP A 389 24.23 9.50 -3.85
C TRP A 389 23.19 9.17 -4.91
N MET A 390 23.49 8.17 -5.73
CA MET A 390 22.54 7.67 -6.71
C MET A 390 21.48 6.79 -6.03
N PRO A 391 20.21 6.78 -6.49
CA PRO A 391 19.17 5.90 -5.95
C PRO A 391 19.56 4.42 -5.90
N ALA A 392 20.24 3.92 -6.94
CA ALA A 392 20.72 2.53 -6.97
C ALA A 392 21.68 2.22 -5.80
N THR A 393 22.64 3.10 -5.56
CA THR A 393 23.59 2.99 -4.44
C THR A 393 22.88 3.01 -3.08
N ILE A 394 21.87 3.86 -2.92
CA ILE A 394 21.08 3.92 -1.68
C ILE A 394 20.32 2.60 -1.49
N ALA A 395 19.74 2.03 -2.55
CA ALA A 395 19.06 0.73 -2.49
C ALA A 395 20.04 -0.40 -2.14
N ASP A 396 21.25 -0.39 -2.69
CA ASP A 396 22.30 -1.37 -2.37
C ASP A 396 22.73 -1.28 -0.90
N LEU A 397 22.88 -0.06 -0.36
CA LEU A 397 23.17 0.16 1.06
C LEU A 397 22.08 -0.43 1.96
N VAL A 398 20.80 -0.16 1.65
CA VAL A 398 19.67 -0.69 2.42
C VAL A 398 19.58 -2.21 2.27
N CYS A 399 19.78 -2.73 1.06
CA CYS A 399 19.79 -4.17 0.79
C CYS A 399 20.91 -4.88 1.56
N ALA A 400 22.10 -4.29 1.66
CA ALA A 400 23.21 -4.85 2.43
C ALA A 400 22.83 -5.02 3.91
N ARG A 401 22.21 -3.99 4.52
CA ARG A 401 21.71 -4.07 5.90
C ARG A 401 20.60 -5.10 6.07
N TYR A 402 19.71 -5.28 5.09
CA TYR A 402 18.69 -6.33 5.15
C TYR A 402 19.25 -7.75 5.05
N ARG A 403 20.39 -7.96 4.37
CA ARG A 403 21.02 -9.28 4.23
C ARG A 403 21.82 -9.71 5.46
N GLU A 404 22.25 -8.76 6.28
CA GLU A 404 22.90 -9.02 7.56
C GLU A 404 21.89 -9.45 8.62
N ASP A 405 22.33 -10.23 9.61
CA ASP A 405 21.47 -10.63 10.72
C ASP A 405 21.41 -9.53 11.79
N HIS A 406 20.28 -8.81 11.81
CA HIS A 406 19.93 -7.82 12.84
C HIS A 406 18.72 -8.29 13.65
N GLY A 407 18.56 -9.61 13.83
CA GLY A 407 17.43 -10.18 14.57
C GLY A 407 16.09 -10.10 13.84
N TRP A 408 16.12 -10.18 12.50
CA TRP A 408 14.91 -10.10 11.66
C TRP A 408 13.94 -11.28 11.83
N GLY A 409 14.40 -12.38 12.42
CA GLY A 409 13.71 -13.67 12.43
C GLY A 409 13.48 -14.18 11.00
N ASP A 410 12.28 -14.69 10.71
CA ASP A 410 11.95 -15.26 9.40
C ASP A 410 11.55 -14.21 8.35
N LEU A 411 11.69 -12.91 8.62
CA LEU A 411 11.20 -11.85 7.75
C LEU A 411 11.73 -11.98 6.30
N TRP A 412 13.04 -12.21 6.14
CA TRP A 412 13.69 -12.33 4.82
C TRP A 412 13.60 -13.74 4.23
N GLN A 413 13.03 -14.70 4.96
CA GLN A 413 12.49 -15.91 4.33
C GLN A 413 11.14 -15.61 3.69
N LYS A 414 10.41 -14.60 4.21
CA LYS A 414 9.11 -14.19 3.70
C LYS A 414 9.18 -13.23 2.52
N TYR A 415 10.14 -12.31 2.54
CA TYR A 415 10.31 -11.26 1.54
C TYR A 415 11.70 -11.30 0.93
N GLU A 416 11.88 -10.66 -0.23
CA GLU A 416 13.17 -10.57 -0.90
C GLU A 416 13.83 -9.21 -0.59
N PRO A 417 15.01 -9.20 0.10
CA PRO A 417 15.67 -7.97 0.54
C PRO A 417 15.91 -6.92 -0.55
N ALA A 418 16.40 -7.32 -1.72
CA ALA A 418 16.77 -6.37 -2.78
C ALA A 418 15.53 -5.68 -3.37
N THR A 419 14.49 -6.46 -3.66
CA THR A 419 13.20 -5.97 -4.16
C THR A 419 12.60 -4.94 -3.20
N ARG A 420 12.66 -5.22 -1.89
CA ARG A 420 12.09 -4.32 -0.88
C ARG A 420 12.90 -3.05 -0.71
N ALA A 421 14.23 -3.14 -0.71
CA ALA A 421 15.12 -1.99 -0.68
C ALA A 421 14.94 -1.10 -1.92
N GLU A 422 14.95 -1.71 -3.11
CA GLU A 422 14.73 -1.04 -4.39
C GLU A 422 13.38 -0.33 -4.41
N PHE A 423 12.30 -1.00 -4.01
CA PHE A 423 10.96 -0.41 -3.99
C PHE A 423 10.89 0.88 -3.15
N TYR A 424 11.33 0.84 -1.88
CA TYR A 424 11.23 2.02 -1.01
C TYR A 424 12.13 3.15 -1.47
N VAL A 425 13.37 2.83 -1.87
CA VAL A 425 14.31 3.85 -2.35
C VAL A 425 13.83 4.46 -3.67
N ARG A 426 13.31 3.65 -4.59
CA ARG A 426 12.71 4.11 -5.85
C ARG A 426 11.53 5.05 -5.60
N LEU A 427 10.61 4.63 -4.73
CA LEU A 427 9.43 5.43 -4.35
C LEU A 427 9.86 6.81 -3.81
N PHE A 428 10.75 6.86 -2.83
CA PHE A 428 11.14 8.12 -2.20
C PHE A 428 12.05 8.98 -3.09
N SER A 429 12.99 8.38 -3.80
CA SER A 429 13.83 9.12 -4.74
C SER A 429 13.03 9.67 -5.91
N GLY A 430 12.05 8.91 -6.43
CA GLY A 430 11.12 9.37 -7.45
C GLY A 430 10.38 10.63 -7.01
N LEU A 431 9.82 10.64 -5.80
CA LEU A 431 9.11 11.80 -5.26
C LEU A 431 10.02 13.04 -5.14
N VAL A 432 11.24 12.87 -4.64
CA VAL A 432 12.21 13.97 -4.45
C VAL A 432 12.70 14.50 -5.81
N LEU A 433 13.18 13.61 -6.68
CA LEU A 433 13.79 13.98 -7.96
C LEU A 433 12.78 14.49 -9.00
N THR A 434 11.49 14.25 -8.81
CA THR A 434 10.42 14.87 -9.62
C THR A 434 9.83 16.13 -8.99
N GLY A 435 10.31 16.55 -7.81
CA GLY A 435 9.85 17.75 -7.12
C GLY A 435 8.48 17.63 -6.46
N ILE A 436 7.91 16.42 -6.39
CA ILE A 436 6.65 16.15 -5.67
C ILE A 436 6.88 16.30 -4.17
N ASP A 437 8.00 15.76 -3.69
CA ASP A 437 8.43 15.93 -2.32
C ASP A 437 9.31 17.17 -2.20
N GLN A 438 8.75 18.22 -1.61
CA GLN A 438 9.42 19.50 -1.37
C GLN A 438 10.30 19.51 -0.12
N GLU A 439 10.43 18.36 0.57
CA GLU A 439 11.31 18.17 1.73
C GLU A 439 11.03 19.15 2.89
N ILE A 440 9.82 19.74 2.93
CA ILE A 440 9.41 20.77 3.90
C ILE A 440 9.61 20.28 5.34
N ASP A 441 9.37 18.99 5.57
CA ASP A 441 9.46 18.32 6.86
C ASP A 441 10.81 17.62 7.11
N LEU A 442 11.79 17.77 6.21
CA LEU A 442 13.18 17.37 6.43
C LEU A 442 13.90 18.45 7.24
N ASN A 443 13.61 18.50 8.54
CA ASN A 443 14.24 19.40 9.50
C ASN A 443 14.18 18.79 10.90
N CYS A 444 15.00 19.31 11.83
CA CYS A 444 15.12 18.74 13.18
C CYS A 444 13.83 18.84 14.00
N ILE A 445 12.99 19.85 13.78
CA ILE A 445 11.74 20.04 14.53
C ILE A 445 10.72 18.99 14.10
N SER A 446 10.43 18.90 12.80
CA SER A 446 9.50 17.92 12.26
C SER A 446 9.94 16.49 12.56
N HIS A 447 11.25 16.19 12.51
CA HIS A 447 11.76 14.86 12.85
C HIS A 447 11.59 14.51 14.35
N GLN A 448 11.68 15.51 15.25
CA GLN A 448 11.34 15.36 16.67
C GLN A 448 9.84 15.13 16.86
N GLU A 449 8.98 15.92 16.21
CA GLU A 449 7.52 15.77 16.30
C GLU A 449 7.05 14.39 15.83
N LYS A 450 7.64 13.89 14.74
CA LYS A 450 7.39 12.52 14.24
C LYS A 450 7.82 11.44 15.25
N GLY A 451 8.71 11.76 16.19
CA GLY A 451 9.26 10.83 17.17
C GLY A 451 10.45 10.01 16.66
N TYR A 452 11.18 10.50 15.65
CA TYR A 452 12.31 9.80 15.04
C TYR A 452 13.68 10.44 15.35
N CYS A 453 13.70 11.60 16.01
CA CYS A 453 14.93 12.18 16.54
C CYS A 453 15.39 11.45 17.82
N TRP A 454 16.44 10.64 17.69
CA TRP A 454 17.02 9.89 18.82
C TRP A 454 17.91 10.73 19.75
N GLN A 455 18.48 11.85 19.25
CA GLN A 455 19.42 12.69 19.98
C GLN A 455 19.22 14.16 19.58
N PRO A 456 18.35 14.90 20.31
CA PRO A 456 18.21 16.34 20.14
C PRO A 456 19.54 17.07 20.39
N PHE A 457 19.74 18.20 19.71
CA PHE A 457 20.94 19.05 19.85
C PHE A 457 22.28 18.34 19.56
N CYS A 458 22.28 17.35 18.66
CA CYS A 458 23.47 16.57 18.28
C CYS A 458 24.52 17.32 17.44
N GLY A 459 24.40 18.63 17.26
CA GLY A 459 25.30 19.44 16.42
C GLY A 459 25.00 19.41 14.92
N PHE A 460 24.05 18.57 14.48
CA PHE A 460 23.59 18.52 13.09
C PHE A 460 22.29 19.31 12.89
N ASN A 461 22.10 19.80 11.66
CA ASN A 461 20.83 20.34 11.21
C ASN A 461 20.33 19.55 10.00
N LEU A 462 19.22 18.81 10.14
CA LEU A 462 18.62 18.04 9.06
C LEU A 462 18.21 18.90 7.85
N ALA A 463 17.92 20.19 8.05
CA ALA A 463 17.60 21.09 6.94
C ALA A 463 18.79 21.29 5.98
N ASN A 464 20.02 21.02 6.42
CA ASN A 464 21.22 21.07 5.57
C ASN A 464 21.26 19.92 4.54
N TYR A 465 20.39 18.92 4.68
CA TYR A 465 20.32 17.73 3.84
C TYR A 465 19.13 17.77 2.87
N ARG A 466 18.57 18.95 2.62
CA ARG A 466 17.59 19.15 1.54
C ARG A 466 18.35 19.28 0.24
N ILE A 467 17.78 18.72 -0.83
CA ILE A 467 18.21 19.04 -2.19
C ILE A 467 17.69 20.44 -2.48
N MET A 468 18.31 21.47 -1.90
CA MET A 468 17.91 22.86 -2.13
C MET A 468 17.78 23.10 -3.63
N GLU A 469 16.77 23.90 -4.03
CA GLU A 469 16.70 24.62 -5.30
C GLU A 469 17.96 25.47 -5.48
N SER A 470 19.08 24.81 -5.73
CA SER A 470 20.32 25.40 -6.15
C SER A 470 20.35 25.41 -7.68
N ASN A 471 19.19 25.58 -8.34
CA ASN A 471 19.07 25.50 -9.80
C ASN A 471 18.12 26.54 -10.40
N GLY A 472 18.62 27.76 -10.52
CA GLY A 472 18.51 28.39 -11.84
C GLY A 472 19.32 27.64 -12.92
N ASN A 473 20.13 26.61 -12.57
CA ASN A 473 20.98 25.89 -13.52
C ASN A 473 21.69 24.62 -12.97
N ARG A 474 20.99 23.49 -12.74
CA ARG A 474 21.64 22.15 -12.92
C ARG A 474 20.90 21.46 -14.05
N ASN A 475 21.35 21.81 -15.25
CA ASN A 475 21.79 20.85 -16.25
C ASN A 475 20.96 19.56 -16.35
N LEU A 476 19.72 19.69 -16.83
CA LEU A 476 19.23 18.77 -17.86
C LEU A 476 19.67 19.21 -19.27
N ASP A 477 20.32 20.37 -19.40
CA ASP A 477 21.05 20.82 -20.60
C ASP A 477 22.56 20.47 -20.54
N ARG A 478 22.87 19.18 -20.46
CA ARG A 478 24.11 18.68 -21.07
C ARG A 478 23.76 17.86 -22.29
N GLY A 479 23.36 18.58 -23.34
CA GLY A 479 23.67 18.17 -24.69
C GLY A 479 25.19 18.04 -24.83
N LEU A 480 25.63 16.83 -25.15
CA LEU A 480 26.78 16.56 -26.01
C LEU A 480 26.12 15.90 -27.22
N LEU A 481 25.81 16.60 -28.34
CA LEU A 481 26.77 17.06 -29.34
C LEU A 481 27.93 16.07 -29.49
N PHE A 482 27.65 14.85 -29.96
CA PHE A 482 27.90 14.37 -31.33
C PHE A 482 27.22 13.01 -31.54
#